data_AF-A0A7D4GSR4-F1
#
_entry.id   AF-A0A7D4GSR4-F1
#
_cell.length_a   1.000
_cell.length_b   1.000
_cell.length_c   1.000
_cell.angle_alpha   90.00
_cell.angle_beta   90.00
_cell.angle_gamma   90.00
#
_symmetry.space_group_name_H-M   'P 1'
#
loop_
_entity.id
_entity.type
_entity.pdbx_description
1 polymer ?
#
loop_
_entity_poly.entity_id
_entity_poly.type
_entity_poly.pdbx_seq_one_letter_code
_entity_poly.pdbx_strand_id
1 'polypeptide(L)'
;MKRLYFVLLVSTLFTVATAQRVARSYIPHGAFFYDSQWKGVSSADKAAYYRVLAIDDKGQKMFYDYYITGQLQAEKHYISINRQNDRNTVLNGVCRTFHKSGRVESVLQYKNGKANGRALSFFPSGNIGMKLSYRNGLLDGPCYTYTENGRLEFTTIWRNGSKVNEIKGGKDHYIDKNTNEDEFCERYRHDEALIMAQSKSIYKARENKEQKVGVKATKKLNSNPTTESKETQPAHDDLAKKGRTNSINKVKEVASSQTSKEDKYLANIKYPDTPNEKTGTVSDKMSSDDIIPQKGRFNFTYLHSLLSKENERSKSIDVLTGISHKFQLNSSQIIDGFGAQKEVVFHHNMIYDVQNSKDKVTGSKPKQIGFFGTITGNNLLIDRINIFTWSEEEMYLIAQEAIKAGYKTLGGIDYKSADGNFILEPKMKPMDYGEREVIVTFTHQSNLYAGLYHIQMDIK
;
A
#
# COMPACT_ATOMS: atom_id res chain seq x y z
N MET A 1 27.92 -31.31 -47.81
CA MET A 1 28.73 -31.91 -46.72
C MET A 1 28.27 -31.26 -45.41
N LYS A 2 27.40 -31.93 -44.64
CA LYS A 2 27.72 -32.73 -43.41
C LYS A 2 28.18 -31.81 -42.26
N ARG A 3 27.53 -31.63 -41.09
CA ARG A 3 26.52 -32.36 -40.25
C ARG A 3 25.83 -31.30 -39.31
N LEU A 4 24.52 -31.24 -38.99
CA LEU A 4 23.58 -32.13 -38.22
C LEU A 4 24.11 -32.44 -36.80
N TYR A 5 23.46 -32.17 -35.65
CA TYR A 5 22.13 -32.58 -35.10
C TYR A 5 21.65 -31.58 -34.00
N PHE A 6 20.37 -31.19 -33.85
CA PHE A 6 19.15 -31.91 -33.34
C PHE A 6 19.16 -32.19 -31.82
N VAL A 7 18.33 -31.46 -31.03
CA VAL A 7 17.30 -32.02 -30.12
C VAL A 7 16.24 -30.93 -29.85
N LEU A 8 15.09 -31.09 -30.50
CA LEU A 8 13.77 -30.69 -30.01
C LEU A 8 13.37 -31.71 -28.95
N LEU A 9 13.05 -31.30 -27.72
CA LEU A 9 12.28 -32.13 -26.80
C LEU A 9 11.06 -31.35 -26.30
N VAL A 10 9.93 -31.73 -26.89
CA VAL A 10 8.59 -31.48 -26.40
C VAL A 10 8.48 -32.08 -25.00
N SER A 11 8.26 -31.23 -23.99
CA SER A 11 7.57 -31.66 -22.77
C SER A 11 6.46 -30.66 -22.47
N THR A 12 5.31 -30.90 -23.10
CA THR A 12 4.02 -30.51 -22.55
C THR A 12 3.85 -31.21 -21.20
N LEU A 13 4.34 -30.58 -20.12
CA LEU A 13 3.74 -30.82 -18.81
C LEU A 13 2.61 -29.82 -18.67
N PHE A 14 1.40 -30.34 -18.89
CA PHE A 14 0.19 -29.83 -18.27
C PHE A 14 0.45 -29.85 -16.74
N THR A 15 1.02 -28.79 -16.19
CA THR A 15 0.78 -28.50 -14.79
C THR A 15 -0.63 -27.92 -14.76
N VAL A 16 -1.59 -28.78 -14.43
CA VAL A 16 -2.79 -28.33 -13.74
C VAL A 16 -2.26 -27.50 -12.59
N ALA A 17 -2.32 -26.17 -12.73
CA ALA A 17 -2.14 -25.27 -11.63
C ALA A 17 -3.34 -25.52 -10.72
N THR A 18 -3.24 -26.56 -9.89
CA THR A 18 -4.05 -26.64 -8.68
C THR A 18 -3.77 -25.33 -7.98
N ALA A 19 -4.77 -24.46 -7.94
CA ALA A 19 -4.74 -23.23 -7.18
C ALA A 19 -4.49 -23.64 -5.73
N GLN A 20 -3.21 -23.74 -5.37
CA GLN A 20 -2.76 -24.01 -4.03
C GLN A 20 -3.29 -22.81 -3.25
N ARG A 21 -4.32 -23.05 -2.43
CA ARG A 21 -4.96 -22.01 -1.63
C ARG A 21 -3.90 -21.43 -0.72
N VAL A 22 -3.22 -20.40 -1.18
CA VAL A 22 -2.22 -19.67 -0.43
C VAL A 22 -2.96 -19.12 0.78
N ALA A 23 -2.64 -19.63 1.96
CA ALA A 23 -3.11 -19.06 3.21
C ALA A 23 -2.57 -17.62 3.27
N ARG A 24 -3.42 -16.66 2.93
CA ARG A 24 -3.04 -15.26 2.76
C ARG A 24 -2.58 -14.71 4.11
N SER A 25 -1.43 -14.03 4.12
CA SER A 25 -1.18 -12.98 5.11
C SER A 25 -2.35 -12.01 5.06
N TYR A 26 -2.69 -11.34 6.16
CA TYR A 26 -3.75 -10.34 6.14
C TYR A 26 -3.42 -9.29 5.08
N ILE A 27 -4.18 -9.28 3.98
CA ILE A 27 -4.06 -8.28 2.92
C ILE A 27 -5.03 -7.16 3.31
N PRO A 28 -4.54 -5.92 3.47
CA PRO A 28 -5.41 -4.80 3.81
C PRO A 28 -6.57 -4.64 2.83
N HIS A 29 -7.75 -4.32 3.35
CA HIS A 29 -8.89 -3.95 2.51
C HIS A 29 -8.55 -2.69 1.69
N GLY A 30 -8.90 -2.69 0.40
CA GLY A 30 -8.57 -1.60 -0.53
C GLY A 30 -7.23 -1.77 -1.28
N ALA A 31 -6.52 -2.88 -1.08
CA ALA A 31 -5.31 -3.17 -1.87
C ALA A 31 -5.61 -3.38 -3.36
N PHE A 32 -4.72 -2.90 -4.22
CA PHE A 32 -4.77 -3.19 -5.66
C PHE A 32 -3.96 -4.43 -5.97
N PHE A 33 -4.45 -5.26 -6.87
CA PHE A 33 -3.82 -6.54 -7.20
C PHE A 33 -3.18 -6.49 -8.58
N TYR A 34 -1.98 -7.05 -8.67
CA TYR A 34 -1.24 -7.16 -9.92
C TYR A 34 -0.75 -8.58 -10.15
N ASP A 35 -0.74 -9.03 -11.39
CA ASP A 35 -0.09 -10.27 -11.80
C ASP A 35 1.45 -10.14 -11.82
N SER A 36 2.15 -11.21 -12.24
CA SER A 36 3.62 -11.21 -12.32
C SER A 36 4.21 -10.23 -13.34
N GLN A 37 3.38 -9.70 -14.24
CA GLN A 37 3.75 -8.71 -15.25
C GLN A 37 3.33 -7.28 -14.87
N TRP A 38 2.90 -7.07 -13.62
CA TRP A 38 2.36 -5.81 -13.12
C TRP A 38 1.14 -5.29 -13.88
N LYS A 39 0.30 -6.22 -14.37
CA LYS A 39 -1.03 -5.90 -14.90
C LYS A 39 -2.07 -6.06 -13.82
N GLY A 40 -3.02 -5.13 -13.77
CA GLY A 40 -4.10 -5.13 -12.80
C GLY A 40 -4.97 -6.38 -12.93
N VAL A 41 -5.26 -7.02 -11.80
CA VAL A 41 -6.17 -8.18 -11.72
C VAL A 41 -7.27 -7.92 -10.70
N SER A 42 -8.39 -8.62 -10.85
CA SER A 42 -9.59 -8.37 -10.05
C SER A 42 -9.54 -8.94 -8.63
N SER A 43 -8.54 -9.76 -8.31
CA SER A 43 -8.56 -10.57 -7.09
C SER A 43 -7.17 -11.10 -6.71
N ALA A 44 -6.98 -11.34 -5.41
CA ALA A 44 -5.73 -11.81 -4.83
C ALA A 44 -5.32 -13.24 -5.27
N ASP A 45 -6.22 -14.07 -5.77
CA ASP A 45 -5.92 -15.43 -6.28
C ASP A 45 -5.25 -15.41 -7.65
N LYS A 46 -5.44 -14.33 -8.41
CA LYS A 46 -4.80 -14.08 -9.70
C LYS A 46 -3.54 -13.22 -9.57
N ALA A 47 -3.21 -12.79 -8.36
CA ALA A 47 -2.21 -11.78 -8.09
C ALA A 47 -0.86 -12.41 -7.74
N ALA A 48 0.22 -11.84 -8.27
CA ALA A 48 1.58 -12.05 -7.77
C ALA A 48 1.98 -10.98 -6.75
N TYR A 49 1.33 -9.81 -6.80
CA TYR A 49 1.60 -8.67 -5.95
C TYR A 49 0.31 -7.99 -5.50
N TYR A 50 0.38 -7.28 -4.37
CA TYR A 50 -0.63 -6.31 -4.01
C TYR A 50 0.00 -4.98 -3.59
N ARG A 51 -0.70 -3.89 -3.86
CA ARG A 51 -0.29 -2.52 -3.54
C ARG A 51 -1.20 -1.91 -2.50
N VAL A 52 -0.62 -1.20 -1.55
CA VAL A 52 -1.34 -0.42 -0.53
C VAL A 52 -0.91 1.04 -0.67
N LEU A 53 -1.87 1.94 -0.88
CA LEU A 53 -1.60 3.37 -0.92
C LEU A 53 -1.39 3.93 0.49
N ALA A 54 -0.50 4.90 0.61
CA ALA A 54 -0.14 5.56 1.85
C ALA A 54 0.31 7.01 1.58
N ILE A 55 0.64 7.70 2.67
CA ILE A 55 1.23 9.02 2.67
C ILE A 55 2.42 8.98 3.62
N ASP A 56 3.55 9.60 3.24
CA ASP A 56 4.72 9.70 4.11
C ASP A 56 4.51 10.72 5.24
N ASP A 57 5.51 10.86 6.11
CA ASP A 57 5.53 11.83 7.22
C ASP A 57 5.47 13.29 6.75
N LYS A 58 5.70 13.55 5.46
CA LYS A 58 5.70 14.87 4.83
C LYS A 58 4.45 15.13 3.98
N GLY A 59 3.46 14.25 4.02
CA GLY A 59 2.24 14.42 3.23
C GLY A 59 2.37 13.99 1.76
N GLN A 60 3.48 13.38 1.35
CA GLN A 60 3.69 12.94 -0.02
C GLN A 60 3.02 11.60 -0.28
N LYS A 61 2.32 11.51 -1.42
CA LYS A 61 1.68 10.27 -1.87
C LYS A 61 2.73 9.21 -2.13
N MET A 62 2.57 8.06 -1.47
CA MET A 62 3.40 6.90 -1.68
C MET A 62 2.57 5.61 -1.68
N PHE A 63 3.19 4.51 -2.08
CA PHE A 63 2.58 3.20 -1.92
C PHE A 63 3.63 2.16 -1.54
N TYR A 64 3.13 1.11 -0.91
CA TYR A 64 3.86 -0.11 -0.60
C TYR A 64 3.40 -1.20 -1.56
N ASP A 65 4.33 -1.78 -2.29
CA ASP A 65 4.11 -3.01 -3.04
C ASP A 65 4.59 -4.19 -2.20
N TYR A 66 3.76 -5.23 -2.13
CA TYR A 66 4.07 -6.48 -1.47
C TYR A 66 3.96 -7.61 -2.48
N TYR A 67 4.78 -8.66 -2.31
CA TYR A 67 4.46 -9.95 -2.89
C TYR A 67 3.09 -10.41 -2.37
N ILE A 68 2.34 -11.20 -3.14
CA ILE A 68 1.07 -11.79 -2.69
C ILE A 68 1.24 -12.63 -1.43
N THR A 69 2.49 -12.95 -1.12
CA THR A 69 2.92 -13.69 0.04
C THR A 69 3.00 -12.87 1.33
N GLY A 70 3.01 -11.54 1.22
CA GLY A 70 3.02 -10.57 2.33
C GLY A 70 4.36 -9.87 2.53
N GLN A 71 5.44 -10.36 1.93
CA GLN A 71 6.75 -9.70 2.01
C GLN A 71 6.73 -8.36 1.27
N LEU A 72 7.36 -7.34 1.86
CA LEU A 72 7.55 -6.05 1.22
C LEU A 72 8.42 -6.22 -0.04
N GLN A 73 7.98 -5.64 -1.15
CA GLN A 73 8.65 -5.66 -2.43
C GLN A 73 9.17 -4.27 -2.80
N ALA A 74 8.39 -3.22 -2.57
CA ALA A 74 8.83 -1.86 -2.83
C ALA A 74 8.06 -0.82 -2.02
N GLU A 75 8.66 0.36 -1.95
CA GLU A 75 8.10 1.60 -1.44
C GLU A 75 8.36 2.68 -2.48
N LYS A 76 7.32 3.33 -2.99
CA LYS A 76 7.49 4.31 -4.06
C LYS A 76 6.60 5.53 -3.86
N HIS A 77 7.19 6.70 -3.99
CA HIS A 77 6.46 7.96 -4.07
C HIS A 77 5.98 8.21 -5.50
N TYR A 78 4.78 8.77 -5.65
CA TYR A 78 4.12 8.87 -6.95
C TYR A 78 3.34 10.17 -7.15
N ILE A 79 3.14 10.53 -8.42
CA ILE A 79 2.21 11.57 -8.89
C ILE A 79 0.86 10.93 -9.24
N SER A 80 0.89 9.88 -10.07
CA SER A 80 -0.28 9.10 -10.45
C SER A 80 0.04 7.61 -10.51
N ILE A 81 -0.97 6.78 -10.26
CA ILE A 81 -0.90 5.32 -10.40
C ILE A 81 -1.77 4.88 -11.57
N ASN A 82 -1.39 3.79 -12.23
CA ASN A 82 -2.26 3.12 -13.19
C ASN A 82 -2.58 1.71 -12.71
N ARG A 83 -3.85 1.48 -12.33
CA ARG A 83 -4.31 0.20 -11.77
C ARG A 83 -4.25 -0.95 -12.78
N GLN A 84 -4.32 -0.68 -14.07
CA GLN A 84 -4.35 -1.70 -15.12
C GLN A 84 -2.94 -2.10 -15.57
N ASN A 85 -1.98 -1.18 -15.55
CA ASN A 85 -0.62 -1.39 -16.03
C ASN A 85 0.36 -0.47 -15.29
N ASP A 86 1.12 -1.02 -14.35
CA ASP A 86 2.02 -0.23 -13.50
C ASP A 86 3.11 0.52 -14.28
N ARG A 87 3.42 0.09 -15.52
CA ARG A 87 4.34 0.82 -16.42
C ARG A 87 3.88 2.26 -16.71
N ASN A 88 2.59 2.54 -16.51
CA ASN A 88 2.00 3.85 -16.70
C ASN A 88 1.88 4.65 -15.37
N THR A 89 2.36 4.09 -14.25
CA THR A 89 2.49 4.81 -12.98
C THR A 89 3.59 5.86 -13.09
N VAL A 90 3.31 7.09 -12.66
CA VAL A 90 4.26 8.20 -12.70
C VAL A 90 4.84 8.39 -11.31
N LEU A 91 6.12 8.06 -11.15
CA LEU A 91 6.83 8.18 -9.88
C LEU A 91 7.39 9.60 -9.66
N ASN A 92 7.50 10.01 -8.40
CA ASN A 92 8.16 11.25 -8.00
C ASN A 92 8.64 11.12 -6.57
N GLY A 93 9.90 11.44 -6.28
CA GLY A 93 10.52 11.18 -4.98
C GLY A 93 11.26 9.84 -4.96
N VAL A 94 11.28 9.17 -3.81
CA VAL A 94 12.08 7.95 -3.61
C VAL A 94 11.32 6.71 -4.04
N CYS A 95 12.02 5.81 -4.72
CA CYS A 95 11.63 4.44 -5.00
C CYS A 95 12.67 3.49 -4.39
N ARG A 96 12.27 2.71 -3.40
CA ARG A 96 13.10 1.69 -2.73
C ARG A 96 12.52 0.31 -3.02
N THR A 97 13.33 -0.64 -3.47
CA THR A 97 12.91 -2.03 -3.69
C THR A 97 13.68 -2.97 -2.79
N PHE A 98 13.11 -4.15 -2.55
CA PHE A 98 13.63 -5.14 -1.62
C PHE A 98 13.68 -6.53 -2.23
N HIS A 99 14.75 -7.24 -1.92
CA HIS A 99 14.82 -8.68 -2.13
C HIS A 99 13.80 -9.38 -1.23
N LYS A 100 13.39 -10.61 -1.58
CA LYS A 100 12.51 -11.42 -0.73
C LYS A 100 13.07 -11.67 0.68
N SER A 101 14.38 -11.56 0.88
CA SER A 101 15.00 -11.63 2.21
C SER A 101 14.66 -10.44 3.12
N GLY A 102 14.12 -9.35 2.56
CA GLY A 102 13.90 -8.07 3.23
C GLY A 102 15.08 -7.10 3.12
N ARG A 103 16.20 -7.51 2.52
CA ARG A 103 17.33 -6.62 2.24
C ARG A 103 16.99 -5.64 1.12
N VAL A 104 17.50 -4.42 1.21
CA VAL A 104 17.34 -3.42 0.14
C VAL A 104 18.01 -3.95 -1.12
N GLU A 105 17.29 -3.88 -2.24
CA GLU A 105 17.78 -4.26 -3.57
C GLU A 105 18.21 -3.03 -4.37
N SER A 106 17.41 -1.96 -4.32
CA SER A 106 17.75 -0.72 -5.01
C SER A 106 17.08 0.50 -4.38
N VAL A 107 17.70 1.66 -4.61
CA VAL A 107 17.15 2.97 -4.27
C VAL A 107 17.31 3.88 -5.47
N LEU A 108 16.21 4.44 -5.97
CA LEU A 108 16.20 5.39 -7.07
C LEU A 108 15.44 6.65 -6.66
N GLN A 109 15.87 7.79 -7.17
CA GLN A 109 15.16 9.06 -7.06
C GLN A 109 14.49 9.40 -8.39
N TYR A 110 13.25 9.85 -8.33
CA TYR A 110 12.43 10.23 -9.49
C TYR A 110 12.00 11.68 -9.38
N LYS A 111 11.90 12.34 -10.53
CA LYS A 111 11.24 13.64 -10.70
C LYS A 111 10.36 13.57 -11.94
N ASN A 112 9.06 13.76 -11.77
CA ASN A 112 8.08 13.74 -12.87
C ASN A 112 8.21 12.49 -13.77
N GLY A 113 8.25 11.30 -13.16
CA GLY A 113 8.34 10.02 -13.85
C GLY A 113 9.72 9.65 -14.38
N LYS A 114 10.73 10.52 -14.25
CA LYS A 114 12.09 10.27 -14.75
C LYS A 114 13.08 10.12 -13.61
N ALA A 115 14.00 9.14 -13.70
CA ALA A 115 15.09 9.00 -12.74
C ALA A 115 15.93 10.30 -12.68
N ASN A 116 16.13 10.86 -11.50
CA ASN A 116 16.78 12.14 -11.30
C ASN A 116 17.40 12.21 -9.90
N GLY A 117 18.73 12.21 -9.84
CA GLY A 117 19.50 12.18 -8.60
C GLY A 117 20.36 10.91 -8.45
N ARG A 118 20.84 10.68 -7.22
CA ARG A 118 21.63 9.48 -6.88
C ARG A 118 20.76 8.24 -6.84
N ALA A 119 21.31 7.11 -7.29
CA ALA A 119 20.72 5.80 -7.21
C ALA A 119 21.72 4.76 -6.69
N LEU A 120 21.21 3.69 -6.07
CA LEU A 120 21.97 2.59 -5.50
C LEU A 120 21.38 1.26 -5.96
N SER A 121 22.24 0.25 -6.14
CA SER A 121 21.85 -1.15 -6.24
C SER A 121 22.70 -1.99 -5.30
N PHE A 122 22.12 -3.06 -4.79
CA PHE A 122 22.72 -3.96 -3.82
C PHE A 122 22.64 -5.40 -4.32
N PHE A 123 23.62 -6.19 -3.92
CA PHE A 123 23.57 -7.64 -4.08
C PHE A 123 22.60 -8.26 -3.06
N PRO A 124 22.10 -9.49 -3.31
CA PRO A 124 21.31 -10.23 -2.32
C PRO A 124 22.00 -10.43 -0.97
N SER A 125 23.33 -10.41 -0.94
CA SER A 125 24.17 -10.42 0.26
C SER A 125 24.13 -9.10 1.06
N GLY A 126 23.48 -8.06 0.53
CA GLY A 126 23.38 -6.71 1.10
C GLY A 126 24.61 -5.83 0.85
N ASN A 127 25.61 -6.31 0.11
CA ASN A 127 26.75 -5.48 -0.27
C ASN A 127 26.35 -4.55 -1.43
N ILE A 128 26.95 -3.35 -1.48
CA ILE A 128 26.72 -2.41 -2.58
C ILE A 128 27.17 -3.07 -3.88
N GLY A 129 26.32 -3.06 -4.90
CA GLY A 129 26.66 -3.47 -6.27
C GLY A 129 27.03 -2.27 -7.12
N MET A 130 26.19 -1.24 -7.15
CA MET A 130 26.46 -0.03 -7.92
C MET A 130 25.96 1.23 -7.22
N LYS A 131 26.69 2.32 -7.41
CA LYS A 131 26.24 3.69 -7.14
C LYS A 131 26.15 4.42 -8.47
N LEU A 132 25.03 5.07 -8.75
CA LEU A 132 24.77 5.72 -10.03
C LEU A 132 24.26 7.15 -9.82
N SER A 133 24.35 7.96 -10.87
CA SER A 133 23.77 9.30 -10.94
C SER A 133 22.91 9.43 -12.19
N TYR A 134 21.70 9.95 -12.02
CA TYR A 134 20.75 10.19 -13.10
C TYR A 134 20.40 11.67 -13.21
N ARG A 135 20.18 12.14 -14.44
CA ARG A 135 19.60 13.44 -14.74
C ARG A 135 18.57 13.26 -15.84
N ASN A 136 17.31 13.62 -15.55
CA ASN A 136 16.20 13.55 -16.50
C ASN A 136 16.02 12.18 -17.20
N GLY A 137 16.24 11.09 -16.47
CA GLY A 137 16.08 9.72 -16.93
C GLY A 137 17.32 9.10 -17.56
N LEU A 138 18.42 9.85 -17.71
CA LEU A 138 19.66 9.39 -18.31
C LEU A 138 20.77 9.32 -17.26
N LEU A 139 21.69 8.36 -17.40
CA LEU A 139 22.90 8.32 -16.59
C LEU A 139 23.74 9.58 -16.85
N ASP A 140 24.05 10.31 -15.79
CA ASP A 140 24.78 11.57 -15.87
C ASP A 140 25.54 11.83 -14.57
N GLY A 141 26.87 11.74 -14.63
CA GLY A 141 27.76 11.82 -13.48
C GLY A 141 28.53 10.52 -13.24
N PRO A 142 29.15 10.38 -12.05
CA PRO A 142 29.94 9.22 -11.72
C PRO A 142 29.07 7.99 -11.43
N CYS A 143 29.58 6.83 -11.84
CA CYS A 143 29.07 5.51 -11.52
C CYS A 143 30.21 4.67 -10.93
N TYR A 144 29.94 4.02 -9.81
CA TYR A 144 30.89 3.13 -9.13
C TYR A 144 30.31 1.72 -9.11
N THR A 145 31.03 0.76 -9.65
CA THR A 145 30.61 -0.65 -9.72
C THR A 145 31.50 -1.49 -8.83
N TYR A 146 30.90 -2.32 -7.99
CA TYR A 146 31.58 -3.13 -6.99
C TYR A 146 31.35 -4.61 -7.26
N THR A 147 32.35 -5.40 -6.92
CA THR A 147 32.19 -6.85 -6.78
C THR A 147 31.35 -7.16 -5.54
N GLU A 148 30.77 -8.36 -5.49
CA GLU A 148 29.98 -8.79 -4.33
C GLU A 148 30.79 -8.81 -3.01
N ASN A 149 32.12 -8.94 -3.09
CA ASN A 149 33.01 -8.85 -1.93
C ASN A 149 33.31 -7.40 -1.49
N GLY A 150 32.66 -6.39 -2.10
CA GLY A 150 32.82 -4.98 -1.75
C GLY A 150 34.02 -4.27 -2.40
N ARG A 151 34.79 -4.95 -3.25
CA ARG A 151 35.89 -4.31 -4.00
C ARG A 151 35.35 -3.44 -5.13
N LEU A 152 35.74 -2.17 -5.18
CA LEU A 152 35.47 -1.27 -6.30
C LEU A 152 36.15 -1.80 -7.57
N GLU A 153 35.35 -2.18 -8.56
CA GLU A 153 35.81 -2.79 -9.79
C GLU A 153 35.98 -1.77 -10.91
N PHE A 154 35.03 -0.84 -11.06
CA PHE A 154 35.07 0.20 -12.08
C PHE A 154 34.55 1.54 -11.55
N THR A 155 35.18 2.62 -12.01
CA THR A 155 34.66 3.98 -11.93
C THR A 155 34.40 4.47 -13.35
N THR A 156 33.15 4.79 -13.65
CA THR A 156 32.68 5.17 -14.98
C THR A 156 32.04 6.55 -14.93
N ILE A 157 32.38 7.43 -15.87
CA ILE A 157 31.76 8.76 -16.01
C ILE A 157 30.77 8.71 -17.16
N TRP A 158 29.52 9.06 -16.86
CA TRP A 158 28.43 9.15 -17.82
C TRP A 158 28.06 10.61 -18.09
N ARG A 159 27.65 10.91 -19.31
CA ARG A 159 27.06 12.21 -19.69
C ARG A 159 25.91 11.97 -20.64
N ASN A 160 24.71 12.42 -20.28
CA ASN A 160 23.49 12.25 -21.07
C ASN A 160 23.30 10.81 -21.59
N GLY A 161 23.55 9.81 -20.74
CA GLY A 161 23.39 8.39 -21.05
C GLY A 161 24.55 7.76 -21.85
N SER A 162 25.57 8.53 -22.23
CA SER A 162 26.74 8.03 -22.95
C SER A 162 27.94 7.87 -22.01
N LYS A 163 28.65 6.74 -22.14
CA LYS A 163 29.89 6.47 -21.39
C LYS A 163 31.01 7.37 -21.93
N VAL A 164 31.53 8.25 -21.08
CA VAL A 164 32.62 9.18 -21.42
C VAL A 164 33.98 8.59 -21.08
N ASN A 165 34.10 7.99 -19.90
CA ASN A 165 35.34 7.40 -19.41
C ASN A 165 35.03 6.23 -18.49
N GLU A 166 35.95 5.26 -18.42
CA GLU A 166 35.90 4.13 -17.50
C GLU A 166 37.31 3.74 -17.11
N ILE A 167 37.54 3.61 -15.80
CA ILE A 167 38.79 3.11 -15.26
C ILE A 167 38.50 1.93 -14.34
N LYS A 168 39.43 0.97 -14.29
CA LYS A 168 39.38 -0.13 -13.34
C LYS A 168 39.77 0.39 -11.95
N GLY A 169 38.93 0.13 -10.95
CA GLY A 169 39.07 0.66 -9.60
C GLY A 169 38.76 2.16 -9.53
N GLY A 170 39.58 2.91 -8.79
CA GLY A 170 39.40 4.35 -8.56
C GLY A 170 39.10 4.67 -7.11
N LYS A 171 38.52 5.83 -6.86
CA LYS A 171 38.08 6.26 -5.54
C LYS A 171 36.60 6.61 -5.60
N ASP A 172 35.81 6.01 -4.73
CA ASP A 172 34.44 6.44 -4.52
C ASP A 172 34.41 7.72 -3.69
N HIS A 173 33.95 8.80 -4.32
CA HIS A 173 33.84 10.11 -3.69
C HIS A 173 32.58 10.30 -2.83
N TYR A 174 31.68 9.32 -2.80
CA TYR A 174 30.52 9.33 -1.90
C TYR A 174 30.81 8.77 -0.51
N ILE A 175 31.95 8.12 -0.31
CA ILE A 175 32.37 7.63 1.00
C ILE A 175 33.03 8.79 1.76
N ASP A 176 32.47 9.13 2.91
CA ASP A 176 33.05 10.11 3.81
C ASP A 176 34.39 9.60 4.37
N LYS A 177 35.38 10.48 4.47
CA LYS A 177 36.74 10.10 4.84
C LYS A 177 36.89 9.81 6.34
N ASN A 178 36.03 10.37 7.17
CA ASN A 178 36.10 10.25 8.61
C ASN A 178 35.28 9.06 9.10
N THR A 179 34.07 8.88 8.57
CA THR A 179 33.19 7.77 8.96
C THR A 179 33.43 6.51 8.15
N ASN A 180 34.04 6.61 6.96
CA ASN A 180 34.15 5.54 5.98
C ASN A 180 32.77 4.99 5.55
N GLU A 181 31.74 5.83 5.62
CA GLU A 181 30.35 5.51 5.27
C GLU A 181 29.84 6.43 4.15
N ASP A 182 28.83 5.96 3.42
CA ASP A 182 28.07 6.79 2.48
C ASP A 182 26.72 7.08 3.13
N GLU A 183 26.57 8.28 3.71
CA GLU A 183 25.36 8.66 4.47
C GLU A 183 24.06 8.49 3.67
N PHE A 184 24.11 8.67 2.35
CA PHE A 184 22.96 8.45 1.48
C PHE A 184 22.58 6.96 1.43
N CYS A 185 23.56 6.07 1.40
CA CYS A 185 23.35 4.63 1.50
C CYS A 185 22.76 4.25 2.86
N GLU A 186 23.39 4.68 3.95
CA GLU A 186 22.98 4.29 5.30
C GLU A 186 21.57 4.80 5.64
N ARG A 187 21.20 5.99 5.16
CA ARG A 187 19.84 6.52 5.29
C ARG A 187 18.77 5.55 4.79
N TYR A 188 19.00 4.82 3.71
CA TYR A 188 17.98 3.93 3.14
C TYR A 188 18.06 2.49 3.64
N ARG A 189 19.01 2.19 4.54
CA ARG A 189 19.22 0.87 5.14
C ARG A 189 18.92 0.81 6.63
N HIS A 190 18.55 1.94 7.25
CA HIS A 190 18.35 2.04 8.70
C HIS A 190 17.32 1.05 9.28
N ASP A 191 16.34 0.63 8.47
CA ASP A 191 15.22 -0.26 8.83
C ASP A 191 15.35 -1.67 8.23
N GLU A 192 16.47 -1.98 7.56
CA GLU A 192 16.71 -3.26 6.88
C GLU A 192 16.52 -4.45 7.83
N ALA A 193 17.03 -4.35 9.06
CA ALA A 193 16.89 -5.40 10.06
C ALA A 193 15.42 -5.70 10.42
N LEU A 194 14.57 -4.67 10.52
CA LEU A 194 13.15 -4.82 10.81
C LEU A 194 12.44 -5.51 9.64
N ILE A 195 12.70 -5.07 8.42
CA ILE A 195 12.08 -5.62 7.20
C ILE A 195 12.52 -7.08 6.98
N MET A 196 13.79 -7.39 7.26
CA MET A 196 14.30 -8.77 7.24
C MET A 196 13.60 -9.66 8.27
N ALA A 197 13.43 -9.18 9.52
CA ALA A 197 12.72 -9.93 10.56
C ALA A 197 11.27 -10.20 10.16
N GLN A 198 10.58 -9.19 9.61
CA GLN A 198 9.23 -9.35 9.07
C GLN A 198 9.19 -10.39 7.95
N SER A 199 10.09 -10.32 6.97
CA SER A 199 10.14 -11.29 5.88
C SER A 199 10.38 -12.71 6.37
N LYS A 200 11.35 -12.91 7.28
CA LYS A 200 11.65 -14.20 7.91
C LYS A 200 10.45 -14.77 8.66
N SER A 201 9.69 -13.92 9.36
CA SER A 201 8.48 -14.35 10.07
C SER A 201 7.39 -14.85 9.12
N ILE A 202 7.21 -14.19 7.97
CA ILE A 202 6.23 -14.57 6.94
C ILE A 202 6.62 -15.91 6.32
N TYR A 203 7.91 -16.10 6.04
CA TYR A 203 8.44 -17.37 5.53
C TYR A 203 8.20 -18.53 6.51
N LYS A 204 8.59 -18.37 7.79
CA LYS A 204 8.37 -19.39 8.84
C LYS A 204 6.88 -19.72 9.05
N ALA A 205 6.01 -18.71 9.04
CA ALA A 205 4.57 -18.90 9.21
C ALA A 205 3.94 -19.76 8.10
N ARG A 206 4.55 -19.76 6.91
CA ARG A 206 4.12 -20.55 5.76
C ARG A 206 4.62 -21.99 5.83
N GLU A 207 5.91 -22.21 6.12
CA GLU A 207 6.46 -23.56 6.31
C GLU A 207 5.70 -24.34 7.40
N ASN A 208 5.43 -23.72 8.54
CA ASN A 208 4.68 -24.33 9.64
C ASN A 208 3.23 -24.68 9.27
N LYS A 209 2.63 -23.96 8.30
CA LYS A 209 1.26 -24.24 7.81
C LYS A 209 1.24 -25.34 6.76
N GLU A 210 2.23 -25.38 5.88
CA GLU A 210 2.39 -26.47 4.90
C GLU A 210 2.62 -27.81 5.61
N GLN A 211 3.42 -27.83 6.69
CA GLN A 211 3.58 -29.00 7.55
C GLN A 211 2.29 -29.38 8.28
N LYS A 212 1.51 -28.42 8.81
CA LYS A 212 0.21 -28.70 9.47
C LYS A 212 -0.87 -29.19 8.51
N VAL A 213 -0.88 -28.73 7.26
CA VAL A 213 -1.78 -29.23 6.21
C VAL A 213 -1.38 -30.65 5.80
N GLY A 214 -0.07 -30.93 5.69
CA GLY A 214 0.46 -32.29 5.47
C GLY A 214 0.09 -33.28 6.58
N VAL A 215 0.16 -32.87 7.85
CA VAL A 215 -0.20 -33.71 9.01
C VAL A 215 -1.73 -33.92 9.15
N LYS A 216 -2.56 -32.95 8.74
CA LYS A 216 -4.02 -33.14 8.67
C LYS A 216 -4.46 -34.01 7.49
N ALA A 217 -3.70 -34.01 6.39
CA ALA A 217 -3.95 -34.91 5.26
C ALA A 217 -3.62 -36.38 5.62
N THR A 218 -2.53 -36.63 6.37
CA THR A 218 -2.20 -37.98 6.86
C THR A 218 -3.13 -38.45 7.99
N LYS A 219 -3.67 -37.57 8.83
CA LYS A 219 -4.70 -37.94 9.83
C LYS A 219 -6.12 -38.15 9.26
N LYS A 220 -6.41 -37.70 8.03
CA LYS A 220 -7.71 -37.91 7.37
C LYS A 220 -7.78 -39.15 6.46
N LEU A 221 -6.69 -39.91 6.35
CA LEU A 221 -6.65 -41.16 5.59
C LEU A 221 -6.84 -42.42 6.46
N ASN A 222 -6.84 -42.30 7.80
CA ASN A 222 -7.08 -43.43 8.71
C ASN A 222 -8.25 -43.14 9.65
N SER A 223 -9.48 -43.22 9.13
CA SER A 223 -10.65 -43.58 9.94
C SER A 223 -11.80 -44.02 9.05
N ASN A 224 -11.91 -45.34 8.83
CA ASN A 224 -13.22 -45.99 8.89
C ASN A 224 -13.06 -47.46 9.32
N PRO A 225 -14.10 -48.04 9.96
CA PRO A 225 -13.97 -49.16 10.88
C PRO A 225 -14.37 -50.50 10.23
N THR A 226 -13.73 -51.60 10.64
CA THR A 226 -14.38 -52.92 10.59
C THR A 226 -13.79 -53.87 11.62
N THR A 227 -14.70 -54.49 12.36
CA THR A 227 -14.54 -55.55 13.36
C THR A 227 -14.33 -56.90 12.66
N GLU A 228 -13.38 -57.73 13.13
CA GLU A 228 -13.62 -59.11 13.64
C GLU A 228 -12.35 -59.99 13.73
N SER A 229 -12.30 -60.70 14.86
CA SER A 229 -11.70 -62.04 15.13
C SER A 229 -10.20 -62.24 15.40
N LYS A 230 -9.95 -62.45 16.71
CA LYS A 230 -9.28 -63.59 17.40
C LYS A 230 -7.76 -63.86 17.33
N GLU A 231 -7.25 -64.11 18.57
CA GLU A 231 -6.22 -65.08 19.01
C GLU A 231 -4.76 -64.79 18.55
N THR A 232 -3.67 -64.78 19.34
CA THR A 232 -3.31 -65.33 20.66
C THR A 232 -2.05 -64.59 21.19
N GLN A 233 -1.90 -64.51 22.53
CA GLN A 233 -0.66 -64.19 23.27
C GLN A 233 0.36 -65.38 23.22
N PRO A 234 1.63 -65.34 23.73
CA PRO A 234 2.07 -64.63 24.95
C PRO A 234 3.53 -64.09 25.06
N ALA A 235 3.71 -63.31 26.14
CA ALA A 235 4.83 -63.20 27.12
C ALA A 235 6.27 -62.80 26.70
N HIS A 236 6.83 -61.76 27.35
CA HIS A 236 7.70 -61.90 28.55
C HIS A 236 8.08 -60.52 29.16
N ASP A 237 7.91 -60.42 30.49
CA ASP A 237 8.81 -59.93 31.55
C ASP A 237 9.69 -58.67 31.39
N ASP A 238 10.05 -57.89 32.42
CA ASP A 238 9.57 -57.64 33.79
C ASP A 238 10.48 -56.51 34.40
N LEU A 239 10.04 -55.92 35.51
CA LEU A 239 10.81 -55.19 36.57
C LEU A 239 11.38 -53.77 36.28
N ALA A 240 10.84 -52.68 36.88
CA ALA A 240 10.94 -52.21 38.29
C ALA A 240 12.29 -51.50 38.60
N LYS A 241 12.45 -50.45 39.41
CA LYS A 241 11.63 -49.67 40.36
C LYS A 241 12.48 -48.48 40.87
N LYS A 242 11.82 -47.44 41.42
CA LYS A 242 12.26 -46.46 42.45
C LYS A 242 13.33 -45.42 42.03
N GLY A 243 13.23 -44.12 42.31
CA GLY A 243 12.41 -43.36 43.26
C GLY A 243 13.26 -42.81 44.40
N ARG A 244 13.61 -41.51 44.40
CA ARG A 244 13.80 -40.72 45.63
C ARG A 244 13.90 -39.21 45.39
N THR A 245 13.10 -38.51 46.20
CA THR A 245 13.02 -37.08 46.52
C THR A 245 14.19 -36.62 47.42
N ASN A 246 14.69 -35.38 47.25
CA ASN A 246 14.38 -34.19 48.09
C ASN A 246 15.54 -33.16 48.21
N SER A 247 15.13 -31.90 48.35
CA SER A 247 15.79 -30.78 49.08
C SER A 247 16.71 -29.77 48.32
N ILE A 248 16.06 -28.69 47.88
CA ILE A 248 16.24 -27.29 48.31
C ILE A 248 17.66 -26.82 48.69
N ASN A 249 18.17 -25.84 47.94
CA ASN A 249 18.91 -24.71 48.51
C ASN A 249 18.62 -23.41 47.74
N LYS A 250 18.53 -22.31 48.50
CA LYS A 250 17.95 -21.01 48.15
C LYS A 250 19.05 -20.00 47.76
N VAL A 251 18.77 -19.21 46.72
CA VAL A 251 19.18 -17.81 46.40
C VAL A 251 20.67 -17.48 46.13
N LYS A 252 20.95 -17.09 44.88
CA LYS A 252 21.37 -15.72 44.54
C LYS A 252 21.18 -15.43 43.05
N GLU A 253 20.37 -14.40 42.77
CA GLU A 253 20.28 -13.74 41.47
C GLU A 253 21.66 -13.22 41.05
N VAL A 254 22.06 -13.56 39.82
CA VAL A 254 22.74 -12.62 38.94
C VAL A 254 22.08 -12.76 37.58
N ALA A 255 21.29 -11.76 37.22
CA ALA A 255 20.78 -11.59 35.87
C ALA A 255 21.96 -11.42 34.90
N SER A 256 21.94 -12.16 33.78
CA SER A 256 22.47 -11.63 32.53
C SER A 256 21.51 -11.98 31.41
N SER A 257 20.75 -10.98 31.02
CA SER A 257 19.88 -10.94 29.86
C SER A 257 20.75 -10.80 28.61
N GLN A 258 20.84 -11.84 27.81
CA GLN A 258 21.00 -11.68 26.36
C GLN A 258 19.73 -12.14 25.69
N THR A 259 18.67 -11.34 25.87
CA THR A 259 17.58 -11.27 24.90
C THR A 259 18.19 -10.84 23.58
N SER A 260 18.03 -11.65 22.52
CA SER A 260 18.60 -11.32 21.21
C SER A 260 18.02 -9.99 20.73
N LYS A 261 18.79 -9.19 19.99
CA LYS A 261 18.29 -7.93 19.42
C LYS A 261 16.99 -8.15 18.62
N GLU A 262 16.79 -9.35 18.05
CA GLU A 262 15.58 -9.78 17.33
C GLU A 262 14.34 -9.88 18.25
N ASP A 263 14.49 -10.33 19.50
CA ASP A 263 13.38 -10.54 20.44
C ASP A 263 12.81 -9.21 20.98
N LYS A 264 13.64 -8.16 21.06
CA LYS A 264 13.20 -6.81 21.46
C LYS A 264 12.27 -6.15 20.42
N TYR A 265 12.38 -6.51 19.15
CA TYR A 265 11.50 -5.98 18.09
C TYR A 265 10.18 -6.74 17.96
N LEU A 266 10.09 -7.98 18.45
CA LEU A 266 8.89 -8.83 18.36
C LEU A 266 7.87 -8.63 19.49
N ALA A 267 8.25 -7.94 20.58
CA ALA A 267 7.45 -7.83 21.80
C ALA A 267 6.22 -6.87 21.71
N ASN A 268 6.04 -6.13 20.61
CA ASN A 268 5.01 -5.08 20.50
C ASN A 268 3.82 -5.42 19.57
N ILE A 269 3.55 -6.71 19.34
CA ILE A 269 2.44 -7.12 18.48
C ILE A 269 1.21 -7.48 19.35
N LYS A 270 0.25 -6.54 19.47
CA LYS A 270 -1.12 -6.82 19.93
C LYS A 270 -2.05 -6.95 18.72
N TYR A 271 -2.76 -8.07 18.65
CA TYR A 271 -3.89 -8.25 17.73
C TYR A 271 -5.20 -7.96 18.49
N PRO A 272 -6.18 -7.26 17.89
CA PRO A 272 -7.49 -7.05 18.52
C PRO A 272 -8.29 -8.36 18.57
N ASP A 273 -8.96 -8.58 19.70
CA ASP A 273 -9.87 -9.71 19.92
C ASP A 273 -11.15 -9.57 19.08
N THR A 274 -11.67 -10.70 18.61
CA THR A 274 -12.96 -10.82 17.92
C THR A 274 -14.13 -10.95 18.90
N PRO A 275 -15.20 -10.14 18.80
CA PRO A 275 -16.49 -10.45 19.43
C PRO A 275 -17.57 -10.88 18.42
N ASN A 276 -18.35 -11.87 18.85
CA ASN A 276 -19.50 -12.51 18.21
C ASN A 276 -20.62 -11.55 17.75
N GLU A 277 -21.27 -11.93 16.65
CA GLU A 277 -22.53 -11.38 16.14
C GLU A 277 -23.69 -11.54 17.14
N LYS A 278 -24.54 -10.50 17.19
CA LYS A 278 -26.00 -10.68 17.26
C LYS A 278 -26.68 -9.70 16.28
N THR A 279 -27.50 -10.29 15.43
CA THR A 279 -28.33 -9.69 14.37
C THR A 279 -29.50 -8.86 14.91
N GLY A 280 -29.82 -7.77 14.21
CA GLY A 280 -31.10 -7.06 14.30
C GLY A 280 -31.42 -6.40 12.95
N THR A 281 -32.42 -6.93 12.25
CA THR A 281 -33.00 -6.45 10.99
C THR A 281 -33.93 -5.27 11.21
N VAL A 282 -33.83 -4.21 10.39
CA VAL A 282 -34.97 -3.36 9.97
C VAL A 282 -34.72 -2.86 8.55
N SER A 283 -35.73 -2.97 7.69
CA SER A 283 -35.82 -2.45 6.33
C SER A 283 -35.94 -0.93 6.30
N ASP A 284 -35.59 -0.28 5.19
CA ASP A 284 -36.56 0.55 4.44
C ASP A 284 -35.91 1.14 3.19
N LYS A 285 -36.66 1.05 2.08
CA LYS A 285 -36.36 1.63 0.77
C LYS A 285 -36.70 3.12 0.79
N MET A 286 -35.83 3.98 0.27
CA MET A 286 -36.17 5.38 -0.05
C MET A 286 -35.47 5.82 -1.35
N SER A 287 -36.23 6.42 -2.27
CA SER A 287 -35.81 6.90 -3.60
C SER A 287 -35.00 8.21 -3.56
N SER A 288 -34.28 8.50 -4.64
CA SER A 288 -33.22 9.52 -4.78
C SER A 288 -33.65 10.98 -4.90
N ASP A 289 -34.93 11.28 -5.12
CA ASP A 289 -35.31 12.59 -5.68
C ASP A 289 -35.49 13.70 -4.63
N ASP A 290 -35.45 13.39 -3.33
CA ASP A 290 -35.73 14.33 -2.24
C ASP A 290 -34.49 14.91 -1.51
N ILE A 291 -33.26 14.64 -1.96
CA ILE A 291 -32.05 15.07 -1.24
C ILE A 291 -31.51 16.39 -1.81
N ILE A 292 -32.17 17.51 -1.47
CA ILE A 292 -31.71 18.85 -1.86
C ILE A 292 -30.56 19.32 -0.93
N PRO A 293 -29.46 19.90 -1.46
CA PRO A 293 -28.41 20.52 -0.64
C PRO A 293 -28.96 21.61 0.28
N GLN A 294 -28.69 21.53 1.58
CA GLN A 294 -28.96 22.64 2.51
C GLN A 294 -28.02 23.81 2.22
N LYS A 295 -28.57 25.04 2.18
CA LYS A 295 -27.83 26.24 1.77
C LYS A 295 -26.54 26.43 2.59
N GLY A 296 -25.41 26.52 1.89
CA GLY A 296 -24.08 26.78 2.47
C GLY A 296 -23.35 25.57 3.05
N ARG A 297 -23.93 24.36 3.03
CA ARG A 297 -23.33 23.15 3.62
C ARG A 297 -23.06 22.07 2.56
N PHE A 298 -21.91 21.42 2.65
CA PHE A 298 -21.64 20.19 1.89
C PHE A 298 -22.47 19.04 2.47
N ASN A 299 -23.48 18.58 1.72
CA ASN A 299 -24.35 17.48 2.15
C ASN A 299 -23.74 16.14 1.75
N PHE A 300 -23.40 15.30 2.72
CA PHE A 300 -22.74 14.03 2.47
C PHE A 300 -23.59 13.11 1.58
N THR A 301 -24.87 12.92 1.90
CA THR A 301 -25.73 11.96 1.20
C THR A 301 -25.90 12.30 -0.29
N TYR A 302 -26.00 13.60 -0.59
CA TYR A 302 -26.05 14.10 -1.97
C TYR A 302 -24.71 13.90 -2.70
N LEU A 303 -23.60 14.31 -2.09
CA LEU A 303 -22.28 14.13 -2.73
C LEU A 303 -21.93 12.65 -2.92
N HIS A 304 -22.36 11.81 -1.98
CA HIS A 304 -22.26 10.36 -2.08
C HIS A 304 -23.10 9.82 -3.25
N SER A 305 -24.31 10.32 -3.50
CA SER A 305 -25.14 9.85 -4.62
C SER A 305 -24.49 10.13 -5.98
N LEU A 306 -23.81 11.27 -6.13
CA LEU A 306 -23.06 11.64 -7.33
C LEU A 306 -21.91 10.68 -7.65
N LEU A 307 -21.43 9.89 -6.69
CA LEU A 307 -20.36 8.91 -6.89
C LEU A 307 -20.86 7.47 -6.90
N SER A 308 -21.80 7.14 -6.01
CA SER A 308 -22.29 5.78 -5.79
C SER A 308 -23.31 5.32 -6.83
N LYS A 309 -24.11 6.22 -7.42
CA LYS A 309 -25.19 5.86 -8.35
C LYS A 309 -24.79 6.11 -9.80
N GLU A 310 -24.74 5.06 -10.61
CA GLU A 310 -24.25 5.14 -12.00
C GLU A 310 -24.97 6.19 -12.87
N ASN A 311 -26.28 6.38 -12.68
CA ASN A 311 -27.08 7.38 -13.39
C ASN A 311 -26.85 8.83 -12.92
N GLU A 312 -26.26 9.04 -11.74
CA GLU A 312 -26.00 10.37 -11.18
C GLU A 312 -24.58 10.87 -11.45
N ARG A 313 -23.65 9.97 -11.82
CA ARG A 313 -22.22 10.28 -11.98
C ARG A 313 -21.88 11.22 -13.12
N SER A 314 -22.69 11.24 -14.17
CA SER A 314 -22.49 12.13 -15.32
C SER A 314 -23.29 13.41 -15.13
N LYS A 315 -22.62 14.53 -14.88
CA LYS A 315 -23.27 15.85 -14.75
C LYS A 315 -22.69 16.85 -15.73
N SER A 316 -23.54 17.72 -16.27
CA SER A 316 -23.04 18.85 -17.06
C SER A 316 -22.33 19.86 -16.15
N ILE A 317 -21.38 20.62 -16.70
CA ILE A 317 -20.68 21.68 -15.96
C ILE A 317 -21.66 22.73 -15.43
N ASP A 318 -22.74 23.03 -16.16
CA ASP A 318 -23.79 23.96 -15.73
C ASP A 318 -24.55 23.44 -14.50
N VAL A 319 -24.83 22.14 -14.45
CA VAL A 319 -25.45 21.50 -13.29
C VAL A 319 -24.51 21.56 -12.08
N LEU A 320 -23.22 21.27 -12.27
CA LEU A 320 -22.21 21.40 -11.21
C LEU A 320 -22.08 22.85 -10.71
N THR A 321 -22.20 23.82 -11.60
CA THR A 321 -22.20 25.25 -11.26
C THR A 321 -23.42 25.60 -10.39
N GLY A 322 -24.62 25.16 -10.80
CA GLY A 322 -25.84 25.36 -10.02
C GLY A 322 -25.80 24.70 -8.63
N ILE A 323 -25.20 23.51 -8.53
CA ILE A 323 -24.95 22.83 -7.25
C ILE A 323 -24.01 23.67 -6.38
N SER A 324 -22.94 24.17 -6.95
CA SER A 324 -21.91 24.92 -6.22
C SER A 324 -22.39 26.25 -5.67
N HIS A 325 -23.33 26.92 -6.36
CA HIS A 325 -24.02 28.09 -5.82
C HIS A 325 -24.82 27.77 -4.55
N LYS A 326 -25.42 26.57 -4.43
CA LYS A 326 -26.10 26.14 -3.19
C LYS A 326 -25.12 25.99 -2.03
N PHE A 327 -23.86 25.68 -2.31
CA PHE A 327 -22.76 25.64 -1.35
C PHE A 327 -22.12 27.02 -1.07
N GLN A 328 -22.66 28.10 -1.64
CA GLN A 328 -22.13 29.48 -1.54
C GLN A 328 -20.72 29.63 -2.13
N LEU A 329 -20.44 28.88 -3.20
CA LEU A 329 -19.20 28.98 -3.97
C LEU A 329 -19.51 29.83 -5.21
N ASN A 330 -18.75 30.92 -5.39
CA ASN A 330 -19.10 31.99 -6.34
C ASN A 330 -18.14 32.09 -7.53
N SER A 331 -17.07 31.31 -7.49
CA SER A 331 -16.02 31.29 -8.50
C SER A 331 -15.74 29.85 -8.92
N SER A 332 -15.33 29.66 -10.17
CA SER A 332 -14.95 28.36 -10.70
C SER A 332 -13.64 28.39 -11.46
N GLN A 333 -12.97 27.25 -11.50
CA GLN A 333 -11.74 27.00 -12.26
C GLN A 333 -11.82 25.59 -12.82
N ILE A 334 -11.27 25.38 -14.02
CA ILE A 334 -11.07 24.05 -14.58
C ILE A 334 -9.58 23.77 -14.56
N ILE A 335 -9.19 22.70 -13.87
CA ILE A 335 -7.81 22.24 -13.81
C ILE A 335 -7.67 21.08 -14.80
N ASP A 336 -6.69 21.19 -15.69
CA ASP A 336 -6.40 20.17 -16.68
C ASP A 336 -5.71 18.97 -16.03
N GLY A 337 -6.34 17.80 -16.15
CA GLY A 337 -5.71 16.50 -15.91
C GLY A 337 -5.08 15.93 -17.18
N PHE A 338 -4.70 14.65 -17.14
CA PHE A 338 -4.15 13.99 -18.32
C PHE A 338 -5.25 13.61 -19.32
N GLY A 339 -5.07 14.00 -20.59
CA GLY A 339 -6.03 13.69 -21.66
C GLY A 339 -7.39 14.35 -21.42
N ALA A 340 -8.45 13.53 -21.38
CA ALA A 340 -9.82 13.99 -21.14
C ALA A 340 -10.14 14.19 -19.65
N GLN A 341 -9.20 13.98 -18.73
CA GLN A 341 -9.43 14.22 -17.31
C GLN A 341 -9.44 15.71 -16.99
N LYS A 342 -10.41 16.14 -16.18
CA LYS A 342 -10.54 17.50 -15.67
C LYS A 342 -10.93 17.47 -14.20
N GLU A 343 -10.48 18.46 -13.45
CA GLU A 343 -11.07 18.80 -12.16
C GLU A 343 -11.81 20.12 -12.28
N VAL A 344 -13.13 20.09 -12.11
CA VAL A 344 -13.97 21.29 -12.10
C VAL A 344 -14.07 21.75 -10.65
N VAL A 345 -13.42 22.86 -10.35
CA VAL A 345 -13.27 23.41 -9.02
C VAL A 345 -14.20 24.60 -8.84
N PHE A 346 -14.90 24.65 -7.72
CA PHE A 346 -15.68 25.80 -7.29
C PHE A 346 -15.23 26.22 -5.90
N HIS A 347 -15.13 27.52 -5.66
CA HIS A 347 -14.50 28.02 -4.45
C HIS A 347 -15.09 29.34 -3.93
N HIS A 348 -14.81 29.61 -2.66
CA HIS A 348 -15.00 30.87 -1.96
C HIS A 348 -13.71 31.18 -1.19
N ASN A 349 -13.08 32.32 -1.45
CA ASN A 349 -11.85 32.77 -0.77
C ASN A 349 -10.66 31.78 -0.84
N MET A 350 -10.63 30.96 -1.88
CA MET A 350 -9.50 30.09 -2.27
C MET A 350 -9.26 30.18 -3.77
N ILE A 351 -8.04 29.94 -4.25
CA ILE A 351 -7.72 29.81 -5.68
C ILE A 351 -6.65 28.73 -5.83
N TYR A 352 -6.77 27.85 -6.81
CA TYR A 352 -5.67 26.96 -7.20
C TYR A 352 -4.67 27.69 -8.09
N ASP A 353 -3.44 27.88 -7.63
CA ASP A 353 -2.35 28.42 -8.44
C ASP A 353 -1.78 27.30 -9.32
N VAL A 354 -2.16 27.32 -10.60
CA VAL A 354 -1.72 26.34 -11.59
C VAL A 354 -0.20 26.37 -11.80
N GLN A 355 0.45 27.53 -11.76
CA GLN A 355 1.88 27.67 -12.03
C GLN A 355 2.73 27.04 -10.93
N ASN A 356 2.29 27.20 -9.69
CA ASN A 356 3.00 26.68 -8.51
C ASN A 356 2.40 25.37 -7.98
N SER A 357 1.31 24.89 -8.60
CA SER A 357 0.55 23.71 -8.21
C SER A 357 0.15 23.71 -6.74
N LYS A 358 -0.37 24.83 -6.24
CA LYS A 358 -0.73 25.04 -4.83
C LYS A 358 -2.05 25.76 -4.65
N ASP A 359 -2.85 25.34 -3.68
CA ASP A 359 -4.00 26.12 -3.21
C ASP A 359 -3.54 27.37 -2.44
N LYS A 360 -4.17 28.51 -2.74
CA LYS A 360 -3.91 29.81 -2.12
C LYS A 360 -5.19 30.36 -1.50
N VAL A 361 -5.15 30.66 -0.20
CA VAL A 361 -6.24 31.35 0.49
C VAL A 361 -6.23 32.84 0.09
N THR A 362 -7.37 33.36 -0.32
CA THR A 362 -7.53 34.74 -0.81
C THR A 362 -8.41 35.61 0.08
N GLY A 363 -9.03 35.04 1.11
CA GLY A 363 -9.88 35.76 2.06
C GLY A 363 -10.20 34.92 3.30
N SER A 364 -11.15 35.38 4.12
CA SER A 364 -11.58 34.67 5.32
C SER A 364 -12.56 33.53 4.98
N LYS A 365 -12.66 32.53 5.86
CA LYS A 365 -13.59 31.40 5.68
C LYS A 365 -13.45 30.65 4.33
N PRO A 366 -12.23 30.28 3.92
CA PRO A 366 -11.98 29.61 2.64
C PRO A 366 -12.70 28.26 2.52
N LYS A 367 -13.37 28.03 1.39
CA LYS A 367 -14.04 26.77 1.05
C LYS A 367 -13.86 26.44 -0.43
N GLN A 368 -13.75 25.17 -0.75
CA GLN A 368 -13.60 24.69 -2.13
C GLN A 368 -14.22 23.30 -2.29
N ILE A 369 -14.79 23.03 -3.45
CA ILE A 369 -15.16 21.68 -3.90
C ILE A 369 -14.60 21.44 -5.30
N GLY A 370 -13.99 20.28 -5.51
CA GLY A 370 -13.46 19.83 -6.79
C GLY A 370 -14.18 18.56 -7.23
N PHE A 371 -14.70 18.55 -8.45
CA PHE A 371 -15.23 17.36 -9.09
C PHE A 371 -14.19 16.88 -10.11
N PHE A 372 -13.53 15.76 -9.80
CA PHE A 372 -12.54 15.15 -10.69
C PHE A 372 -13.18 14.02 -11.49
N GLY A 373 -12.90 13.99 -12.78
CA GLY A 373 -13.49 13.00 -13.66
C GLY A 373 -13.04 13.11 -15.10
N THR A 374 -13.72 12.37 -15.98
CA THR A 374 -13.48 12.38 -17.43
C THR A 374 -14.51 13.25 -18.13
N ILE A 375 -14.07 14.22 -18.95
CA ILE A 375 -14.96 15.10 -19.71
C ILE A 375 -15.37 14.45 -21.04
N THR A 376 -16.66 14.57 -21.39
CA THR A 376 -17.20 14.18 -22.70
C THR A 376 -18.25 15.21 -23.12
N GLY A 377 -17.92 16.05 -24.11
CA GLY A 377 -18.73 17.22 -24.43
C GLY A 377 -18.77 18.20 -23.26
N ASN A 378 -19.98 18.60 -22.83
CA ASN A 378 -20.19 19.45 -21.64
C ASN A 378 -20.40 18.65 -20.34
N ASN A 379 -20.28 17.32 -20.39
CA ASN A 379 -20.52 16.45 -19.24
C ASN A 379 -19.22 15.99 -18.62
N LEU A 380 -19.19 15.94 -17.29
CA LEU A 380 -18.14 15.34 -16.49
C LEU A 380 -18.66 14.04 -15.89
N LEU A 381 -18.01 12.92 -16.21
CA LEU A 381 -18.20 11.66 -15.50
C LEU A 381 -17.36 11.69 -14.21
N ILE A 382 -18.02 11.88 -13.07
CA ILE A 382 -17.37 12.11 -11.78
C ILE A 382 -16.79 10.79 -11.25
N ASP A 383 -15.48 10.82 -10.95
CA ASP A 383 -14.73 9.70 -10.36
C ASP A 383 -14.36 9.98 -8.89
N ARG A 384 -14.22 11.27 -8.53
CA ARG A 384 -13.82 11.73 -7.19
C ARG A 384 -14.41 13.10 -6.87
N ILE A 385 -14.68 13.32 -5.59
CA ILE A 385 -15.01 14.64 -5.05
C ILE A 385 -13.98 15.03 -3.99
N ASN A 386 -13.39 16.21 -4.14
CA ASN A 386 -12.53 16.85 -3.15
C ASN A 386 -13.27 17.99 -2.47
N ILE A 387 -13.19 18.09 -1.15
CA ILE A 387 -13.78 19.18 -0.38
C ILE A 387 -12.70 19.78 0.51
N PHE A 388 -12.58 21.10 0.52
CA PHE A 388 -11.73 21.84 1.43
C PHE A 388 -12.58 22.80 2.24
N THR A 389 -12.41 22.79 3.56
CA THR A 389 -13.10 23.73 4.45
C THR A 389 -12.18 24.20 5.57
N TRP A 390 -12.32 25.48 5.92
CA TRP A 390 -11.69 26.06 7.11
C TRP A 390 -12.35 25.64 8.42
N SER A 391 -13.58 25.10 8.36
CA SER A 391 -14.42 24.85 9.53
C SER A 391 -14.29 23.40 9.98
N GLU A 392 -13.72 23.20 11.17
CA GLU A 392 -13.69 21.90 11.85
C GLU A 392 -15.11 21.35 12.06
N GLU A 393 -16.04 22.22 12.46
CA GLU A 393 -17.45 21.87 12.65
C GLU A 393 -18.06 21.32 11.36
N GLU A 394 -17.82 21.95 10.21
CA GLU A 394 -18.31 21.47 8.92
C GLU A 394 -17.71 20.10 8.56
N MET A 395 -16.42 19.91 8.80
CA MET A 395 -15.74 18.61 8.60
C MET A 395 -16.40 17.51 9.45
N TYR A 396 -16.61 17.75 10.74
CA TYR A 396 -17.27 16.77 11.62
C TYR A 396 -18.73 16.53 11.27
N LEU A 397 -19.45 17.54 10.76
CA LEU A 397 -20.82 17.37 10.30
C LEU A 397 -20.90 16.42 9.09
N ILE A 398 -19.99 16.54 8.12
CA ILE A 398 -19.89 15.60 6.99
C ILE A 398 -19.61 14.18 7.51
N ALA A 399 -18.66 14.03 8.45
CA ALA A 399 -18.35 12.73 9.05
C ALA A 399 -19.56 12.12 9.80
N GLN A 400 -20.30 12.93 10.55
CA GLN A 400 -21.52 12.50 11.24
C GLN A 400 -22.62 12.05 10.27
N GLU A 401 -22.83 12.79 9.18
CA GLU A 401 -23.78 12.42 8.13
C GLU A 401 -23.40 11.08 7.48
N ALA A 402 -22.10 10.87 7.20
CA ALA A 402 -21.60 9.59 6.70
C ALA A 402 -21.85 8.43 7.66
N ILE A 403 -21.53 8.60 8.95
CA ILE A 403 -21.76 7.58 9.98
C ILE A 403 -23.25 7.24 10.10
N LYS A 404 -24.13 8.25 10.06
CA LYS A 404 -25.59 8.06 10.02
C LYS A 404 -26.03 7.31 8.76
N ALA A 405 -25.39 7.56 7.63
CA ALA A 405 -25.61 6.84 6.36
C ALA A 405 -25.04 5.40 6.35
N GLY A 406 -24.49 4.91 7.47
CA GLY A 406 -24.01 3.54 7.59
C GLY A 406 -22.52 3.38 7.37
N TYR A 407 -21.73 4.44 7.47
CA TYR A 407 -20.27 4.34 7.49
C TYR A 407 -19.75 4.01 8.91
N LYS A 408 -18.52 3.51 8.97
CA LYS A 408 -17.75 3.30 10.21
C LYS A 408 -16.32 3.78 10.01
N THR A 409 -15.64 4.11 11.11
CA THR A 409 -14.23 4.46 11.08
C THR A 409 -13.38 3.22 10.79
N LEU A 410 -12.41 3.38 9.90
CA LEU A 410 -11.42 2.34 9.64
C LEU A 410 -10.58 2.13 10.90
N GLY A 411 -10.40 0.87 11.31
CA GLY A 411 -9.64 0.53 12.52
C GLY A 411 -10.34 0.83 13.85
N GLY A 412 -11.61 1.24 13.84
CA GLY A 412 -12.39 1.48 15.07
C GLY A 412 -11.95 2.70 15.88
N ILE A 413 -11.25 3.63 15.24
CA ILE A 413 -10.74 4.86 15.86
C ILE A 413 -11.93 5.79 16.20
N ASP A 414 -11.87 6.49 17.33
CA ASP A 414 -12.78 7.61 17.61
C ASP A 414 -12.38 8.83 16.76
N TYR A 415 -13.16 9.11 15.72
CA TYR A 415 -12.88 10.18 14.77
C TYR A 415 -12.83 11.58 15.40
N LYS A 416 -13.47 11.80 16.56
CA LYS A 416 -13.39 13.08 17.27
C LYS A 416 -12.04 13.31 17.94
N SER A 417 -11.29 12.24 18.20
CA SER A 417 -9.94 12.29 18.77
C SER A 417 -8.84 12.31 17.71
N ALA A 418 -9.21 12.22 16.42
CA ALA A 418 -8.28 12.00 15.33
C ALA A 418 -7.79 13.29 14.65
N ASP A 419 -8.13 14.47 15.20
CA ASP A 419 -7.69 15.79 14.72
C ASP A 419 -7.87 15.96 13.20
N GLY A 420 -9.06 15.59 12.70
CA GLY A 420 -9.37 15.64 11.27
C GLY A 420 -8.66 14.62 10.37
N ASN A 421 -7.93 13.64 10.92
CA ASN A 421 -7.18 12.62 10.16
C ASN A 421 -7.76 11.21 10.37
N PHE A 422 -8.72 10.79 9.55
CA PHE A 422 -9.35 9.47 9.66
C PHE A 422 -9.99 9.03 8.34
N ILE A 423 -10.36 7.76 8.24
CA ILE A 423 -11.02 7.18 7.07
C ILE A 423 -12.36 6.59 7.50
N LEU A 424 -13.40 6.85 6.71
CA LEU A 424 -14.70 6.21 6.83
C LEU A 424 -14.91 5.21 5.68
N GLU A 425 -15.30 3.99 6.04
CA GLU A 425 -15.68 2.92 5.09
C GLU A 425 -17.15 2.52 5.29
N PRO A 426 -17.86 2.11 4.22
CA PRO A 426 -19.23 1.65 4.33
C PRO A 426 -19.31 0.37 5.19
N LYS A 427 -20.34 0.24 6.04
CA LYS A 427 -20.65 -1.04 6.70
C LYS A 427 -21.06 -2.03 5.61
N MET A 428 -20.43 -3.21 5.59
CA MET A 428 -20.71 -4.26 4.61
C MET A 428 -22.22 -4.50 4.49
N LYS A 429 -22.78 -4.13 3.34
CA LYS A 429 -24.14 -4.46 2.92
C LYS A 429 -24.05 -5.05 1.50
N PRO A 430 -24.96 -5.96 1.12
CA PRO A 430 -25.12 -6.34 -0.28
C PRO A 430 -25.39 -5.07 -1.09
N MET A 431 -24.62 -4.82 -2.14
CA MET A 431 -24.88 -3.71 -3.07
C MET A 431 -25.87 -4.12 -4.14
N ASP A 432 -26.78 -3.21 -4.45
CA ASP A 432 -27.64 -3.35 -5.61
C ASP A 432 -26.83 -3.15 -6.90
N TYR A 433 -27.30 -3.75 -8.00
CA TYR A 433 -26.66 -3.66 -9.31
C TYR A 433 -26.59 -2.19 -9.77
N GLY A 434 -25.38 -1.67 -9.99
CA GLY A 434 -25.15 -0.27 -10.40
C GLY A 434 -24.76 0.67 -9.26
N GLU A 435 -24.73 0.20 -8.01
CA GLU A 435 -24.17 0.94 -6.87
C GLU A 435 -22.66 0.69 -6.73
N ARG A 436 -21.91 1.72 -6.32
CA ARG A 436 -20.46 1.64 -6.06
C ARG A 436 -20.11 2.06 -4.65
N GLU A 437 -19.11 1.38 -4.06
CA GLU A 437 -18.60 1.73 -2.74
C GLU A 437 -17.78 3.01 -2.81
N VAL A 438 -18.10 3.96 -1.93
CA VAL A 438 -17.36 5.21 -1.79
C VAL A 438 -16.59 5.16 -0.47
N ILE A 439 -15.29 5.43 -0.51
CA ILE A 439 -14.44 5.63 0.67
C ILE A 439 -14.31 7.13 0.92
N VAL A 440 -14.34 7.54 2.19
CA VAL A 440 -14.21 8.95 2.57
C VAL A 440 -12.98 9.12 3.44
N THR A 441 -12.02 9.90 2.98
CA THR A 441 -10.78 10.21 3.70
C THR A 441 -10.83 11.63 4.20
N PHE A 442 -10.52 11.81 5.48
CA PHE A 442 -10.40 13.10 6.14
C PHE A 442 -8.91 13.33 6.45
N THR A 443 -8.40 14.52 6.14
CA THR A 443 -7.01 14.90 6.39
C THR A 443 -6.94 16.34 6.87
N HIS A 444 -6.16 16.58 7.93
CA HIS A 444 -5.89 17.92 8.44
C HIS A 444 -4.44 18.02 8.91
N GLN A 445 -3.68 18.91 8.29
CA GLN A 445 -2.31 19.25 8.72
C GLN A 445 -2.06 20.74 8.48
N SER A 446 -1.43 21.41 9.44
CA SER A 446 -1.22 22.86 9.41
C SER A 446 -0.38 23.36 8.23
N ASN A 447 0.45 22.49 7.64
CA ASN A 447 1.33 22.77 6.50
C ASN A 447 0.77 22.27 5.15
N LEU A 448 -0.38 21.60 5.13
CA LEU A 448 -1.00 21.03 3.93
C LEU A 448 -2.30 21.80 3.59
N TYR A 449 -2.62 21.95 2.30
CA TYR A 449 -3.85 22.61 1.83
C TYR A 449 -4.14 23.97 2.48
N ALA A 450 -3.09 24.76 2.73
CA ALA A 450 -3.18 26.04 3.46
C ALA A 450 -3.80 25.93 4.87
N GLY A 451 -3.63 24.79 5.54
CA GLY A 451 -4.13 24.52 6.90
C GLY A 451 -5.62 24.18 6.95
N LEU A 452 -6.24 23.80 5.83
CA LEU A 452 -7.66 23.47 5.76
C LEU A 452 -7.91 21.98 6.04
N TYR A 453 -9.15 21.66 6.38
CA TYR A 453 -9.63 20.28 6.42
C TYR A 453 -9.92 19.83 5.00
N HIS A 454 -9.29 18.73 4.57
CA HIS A 454 -9.51 18.09 3.28
C HIS A 454 -10.34 16.83 3.47
N ILE A 455 -11.46 16.74 2.75
CA ILE A 455 -12.29 15.55 2.66
C ILE A 455 -12.27 15.05 1.22
N GLN A 456 -11.78 13.83 1.00
CA GLN A 456 -11.74 13.18 -0.31
C GLN A 456 -12.73 12.02 -0.34
N MET A 457 -13.62 12.01 -1.32
CA MET A 457 -14.57 10.93 -1.59
C MET A 457 -14.16 10.21 -2.86
N ASP A 458 -13.81 8.92 -2.75
CA ASP A 458 -13.33 8.09 -3.86
C ASP A 458 -14.21 6.87 -4.08
N ILE A 459 -14.46 6.54 -5.34
CA ILE A 459 -15.04 5.26 -5.73
C ILE A 459 -13.98 4.16 -5.57
N LYS A 460 -14.34 3.03 -4.95
CA LYS A 460 -13.47 1.88 -4.69
C LYS A 460 -13.12 1.06 -5.95
#